data_AF-A0A7W8E5C7-F1
#
_entry.id   AF-A0A7W8E5C7-F1
#
_cell.length_a   1.000
_cell.length_b   1.000
_cell.length_c   1.000
_cell.angle_alpha   90.00
_cell.angle_beta   90.00
_cell.angle_gamma   90.00
#
_symmetry.space_group_name_H-M   'P 1'
#
loop_
_entity.id
_entity.type
_entity.pdbx_description
1 polymer ?
#
loop_
_entity_poly.entity_id
_entity_poly.type
_entity_poly.pdbx_seq_one_letter_code
_entity_poly.pdbx_strand_id
1 'polypeptide(L)'
;MSKIDDSGTTRNIDRRSFLGVTRVAAAAVVASGLSVSAIAEPVAPHHVSGRRKLGSLDVPSVGLGVQNMSRKYETTVPYRPEMIEIIRAAYDHGVTFFDTAEAYGPLECERILGESIAPFRDKVVITSKFGWNIDPEAGQR
;
A
#
# COMPACT_ATOMS: atom_id res chain seq x y z
N MET A 1 -30.37 47.59 20.94
CA MET A 1 -31.52 47.59 21.87
C MET A 1 -31.64 46.17 22.42
N SER A 2 -31.31 46.00 23.71
CA SER A 2 -31.27 44.71 24.43
C SER A 2 -32.64 44.03 24.47
N LYS A 3 -32.66 42.70 24.38
CA LYS A 3 -33.34 41.87 25.38
C LYS A 3 -32.65 40.51 25.49
N ILE A 4 -32.07 40.32 26.67
CA ILE A 4 -31.55 39.08 27.24
C ILE A 4 -32.76 38.25 27.69
N ASP A 5 -32.82 36.98 27.30
CA ASP A 5 -33.53 35.95 28.05
C ASP A 5 -32.54 34.88 28.55
N ASP A 6 -32.91 34.32 29.68
CA ASP A 6 -32.03 33.82 30.73
C ASP A 6 -31.97 32.29 30.68
N SER A 7 -30.94 31.73 30.04
CA SER A 7 -30.53 30.34 30.24
C SER A 7 -29.09 30.10 29.76
N GLY A 8 -28.13 30.68 30.48
CA GLY A 8 -26.71 30.38 30.31
C GLY A 8 -26.39 28.91 30.61
N THR A 9 -26.46 28.04 29.61
CA THR A 9 -25.90 26.68 29.69
C THR A 9 -25.18 26.33 28.39
N THR A 10 -23.88 26.60 28.37
CA THR A 10 -22.94 25.94 27.45
C THR A 10 -22.89 24.46 27.81
N ARG A 11 -23.57 23.60 27.03
CA ARG A 11 -23.50 22.14 27.20
C ARG A 11 -22.12 21.65 26.74
N ASN A 12 -21.21 21.51 27.68
CA ASN A 12 -19.93 20.84 27.48
C ASN A 12 -20.19 19.34 27.33
N ILE A 13 -20.01 18.79 26.13
CA ILE A 13 -20.23 17.35 25.87
C ILE A 13 -19.03 16.60 26.45
N ASP A 14 -19.26 15.96 27.61
CA ASP A 14 -18.24 15.17 28.29
C ASP A 14 -18.08 13.78 27.64
N ARG A 15 -16.87 13.22 27.68
CA ARG A 15 -16.51 11.92 27.03
C ARG A 15 -17.40 10.77 27.48
N ARG A 16 -18.00 10.86 28.67
CA ARG A 16 -18.96 9.90 29.22
C ARG A 16 -20.35 9.97 28.57
N SER A 17 -20.77 11.13 28.06
CA SER A 17 -22.05 11.28 27.35
C SER A 17 -22.02 10.60 25.98
N PHE A 18 -20.86 10.58 25.31
CA PHE A 18 -20.68 9.92 24.01
C PHE A 18 -20.83 8.39 24.06
N LEU A 19 -20.40 7.77 25.17
CA LEU A 19 -20.56 6.33 25.42
C LEU A 19 -22.00 5.92 25.82
N GLY A 20 -22.80 6.88 26.28
CA GLY A 20 -24.21 6.65 26.63
C GLY A 20 -25.14 6.60 25.42
N VAL A 21 -24.85 7.39 24.38
CA VAL A 21 -25.70 7.49 23.17
C VAL A 21 -25.50 6.30 22.22
N THR A 22 -24.38 5.57 22.31
CA THR A 22 -24.08 4.44 21.41
C THR A 22 -24.82 3.15 21.75
N ARG A 23 -25.45 3.01 22.94
CA ARG A 23 -26.14 1.75 23.30
C ARG A 23 -27.55 1.61 22.71
N VAL A 24 -28.13 2.66 22.13
CA VAL A 24 -29.47 2.59 21.50
C VAL A 24 -29.40 2.36 19.98
N ALA A 25 -28.25 2.61 19.33
CA ALA A 25 -28.11 2.39 17.88
C ALA A 25 -27.74 0.95 17.49
N ALA A 26 -27.27 0.12 18.44
CA ALA A 26 -26.88 -1.26 18.14
C ALA A 26 -28.08 -2.21 17.92
N ALA A 27 -29.30 -1.80 18.28
CA ALA A 27 -30.50 -2.64 18.15
C ALA A 27 -31.25 -2.48 16.81
N ALA A 28 -30.88 -1.50 15.96
CA ALA A 28 -31.67 -1.16 14.76
C ALA A 28 -31.06 -1.61 13.42
N VAL A 29 -29.83 -2.14 13.38
CA VAL A 29 -29.18 -2.55 12.11
C VAL A 29 -29.33 -4.06 11.84
N VAL A 30 -30.11 -4.79 12.65
CA VAL A 30 -30.38 -6.22 12.40
C VAL A 30 -31.51 -6.44 11.37
N ALA A 31 -32.24 -5.38 10.97
CA ALA A 31 -33.46 -5.52 10.16
C ALA A 31 -33.34 -5.10 8.68
N SER A 32 -32.18 -4.64 8.21
CA SER A 32 -31.95 -4.38 6.79
C SER A 32 -30.96 -5.41 6.28
N GLY A 33 -31.45 -6.41 5.54
CA GLY A 33 -30.69 -7.53 4.97
C GLY A 33 -29.63 -7.13 3.93
N LEU A 34 -28.72 -6.23 4.30
CA LEU A 34 -27.48 -6.04 3.58
C LEU A 34 -26.61 -7.27 3.82
N SER A 35 -26.43 -8.03 2.75
CA SER A 35 -25.35 -9.00 2.64
C SER A 35 -24.04 -8.31 2.96
N VAL A 36 -23.47 -8.64 4.13
CA VAL A 36 -22.07 -8.36 4.43
C VAL A 36 -21.27 -9.11 3.39
N SER A 37 -20.68 -8.38 2.43
CA SER A 37 -19.74 -8.96 1.47
C SER A 37 -18.66 -9.72 2.22
N ALA A 38 -18.32 -10.88 1.66
CA ALA A 38 -17.42 -11.88 2.21
C ALA A 38 -16.27 -11.24 3.02
N ILE A 39 -16.25 -11.55 4.31
CA ILE A 39 -15.04 -11.45 5.12
C ILE A 39 -14.07 -12.42 4.45
N ALA A 40 -13.07 -11.88 3.74
CA ALA A 40 -12.05 -12.73 3.13
C ALA A 40 -11.44 -13.58 4.26
N GLU A 41 -11.50 -14.90 4.10
CA GLU A 41 -10.80 -15.82 4.99
C GLU A 41 -9.33 -15.40 5.10
N PRO A 42 -8.69 -15.52 6.28
CA PRO A 42 -7.26 -15.27 6.39
C PRO A 42 -6.54 -16.26 5.46
N VAL A 43 -6.06 -15.77 4.32
CA VAL A 43 -5.20 -16.57 3.44
C VAL A 43 -3.94 -16.87 4.23
N ALA A 44 -3.74 -18.13 4.59
CA ALA A 44 -2.50 -18.58 5.22
C ALA A 44 -1.32 -18.10 4.36
N PRO A 45 -0.24 -17.56 4.96
CA PRO A 45 0.86 -17.02 4.19
C PRO A 45 1.45 -18.11 3.29
N HIS A 46 1.18 -18.01 1.99
CA HIS A 46 1.81 -18.84 1.00
C HIS A 46 3.24 -18.35 0.84
N HIS A 47 4.18 -19.05 1.47
CA HIS A 47 5.59 -18.83 1.21
C HIS A 47 5.87 -19.17 -0.25
N VAL A 48 6.43 -18.20 -0.98
CA VAL A 48 7.01 -18.43 -2.30
C VAL A 48 8.01 -19.58 -2.18
N SER A 49 7.67 -20.74 -2.74
CA SER A 49 8.49 -21.95 -2.64
C SER A 49 9.18 -22.26 -3.96
N GLY A 50 10.42 -22.74 -3.85
CA GLY A 50 11.27 -23.11 -4.98
C GLY A 50 12.23 -22.01 -5.41
N ARG A 51 13.44 -22.44 -5.79
CA ARG A 51 14.51 -21.59 -6.33
C ARG A 51 14.87 -22.08 -7.74
N ARG A 52 15.51 -21.22 -8.53
CA ARG A 52 15.91 -21.47 -9.92
C ARG A 52 17.28 -20.83 -10.15
N LYS A 53 18.07 -21.45 -11.04
CA LYS A 53 19.34 -20.89 -11.49
C LYS A 53 19.13 -20.02 -12.72
N LEU A 54 19.58 -18.76 -12.65
CA LEU A 54 19.75 -17.86 -13.79
C LEU A 54 21.24 -17.73 -14.06
N GLY A 55 21.78 -18.58 -14.95
CA GLY A 55 23.22 -18.79 -15.05
C GLY A 55 23.78 -19.32 -13.72
N SER A 56 24.76 -18.62 -13.14
CA SER A 56 25.32 -18.95 -11.82
C SER A 56 24.50 -18.39 -10.65
N LEU A 57 23.59 -17.44 -10.90
CA LEU A 57 22.80 -16.79 -9.87
C LEU A 57 21.65 -17.68 -9.41
N ASP A 58 21.43 -17.76 -8.11
CA ASP A 58 20.32 -18.52 -7.52
C ASP A 58 19.22 -17.57 -7.04
N VAL A 59 18.04 -17.69 -7.62
CA VAL A 59 16.91 -16.78 -7.36
C VAL A 59 15.64 -17.55 -6.96
N PRO A 60 14.74 -16.93 -6.20
CA PRO A 60 13.37 -17.41 -6.03
C PRO A 60 12.66 -17.68 -7.36
N SER A 61 11.75 -18.67 -7.37
CA SER A 61 10.90 -18.99 -8.53
C SER A 61 9.89 -17.89 -8.89
N VAL A 62 9.58 -17.00 -7.93
CA VAL A 62 8.68 -15.85 -8.08
C VAL A 62 9.38 -14.59 -7.59
N GLY A 63 9.26 -13.51 -8.36
CA GLY A 63 9.71 -12.18 -7.99
C GLY A 63 8.61 -11.13 -8.17
N LEU A 64 8.84 -9.93 -7.65
CA LEU A 64 7.95 -8.79 -7.81
C LEU A 64 8.51 -7.81 -8.84
N GLY A 65 7.72 -7.51 -9.87
CA GLY A 65 7.97 -6.38 -10.76
C GLY A 65 7.57 -5.07 -10.08
N VAL A 66 8.53 -4.19 -9.83
CA VAL A 66 8.33 -2.85 -9.32
C VAL A 66 8.17 -1.90 -10.49
N GLN A 67 6.94 -1.85 -11.01
CA GLN A 67 6.56 -0.95 -12.09
C GLN A 67 5.31 -0.16 -11.68
N ASN A 68 5.36 1.15 -11.86
CA ASN A 68 4.17 1.98 -11.90
C ASN A 68 4.11 2.66 -13.28
N MET A 69 2.97 2.65 -13.97
CA MET A 69 2.85 3.37 -15.24
C MET A 69 1.43 3.90 -15.43
N SER A 70 1.23 5.17 -15.07
CA SER A 70 0.01 5.95 -15.38
C SER A 70 -0.13 6.26 -16.88
N ARG A 71 0.97 6.17 -17.65
CA ARG A 71 1.00 6.58 -19.07
C ARG A 71 0.45 5.56 -20.06
N LYS A 72 0.45 4.26 -19.72
CA LYS A 72 0.01 3.18 -20.63
C LYS A 72 -1.10 2.30 -20.04
N TYR A 73 -1.21 2.23 -18.73
CA TYR A 73 -2.25 1.44 -18.09
C TYR A 73 -3.36 2.38 -17.62
N GLU A 74 -4.58 2.07 -18.03
CA GLU A 74 -5.82 2.72 -17.55
C GLU A 74 -6.19 2.21 -16.15
N THR A 75 -5.20 2.12 -15.27
CA THR A 75 -5.32 1.55 -13.93
C THR A 75 -4.91 2.56 -12.89
N THR A 76 -5.53 2.50 -11.71
CA THR A 76 -5.10 3.27 -10.54
C THR A 76 -3.63 3.01 -10.28
N VAL A 77 -2.83 4.07 -10.33
CA VAL A 77 -1.41 4.00 -9.97
C VAL A 77 -1.28 4.19 -8.47
N PRO A 78 -0.71 3.22 -7.73
CA PRO A 78 -0.53 3.37 -6.30
C PRO A 78 0.37 4.57 -6.01
N TYR A 79 0.03 5.32 -4.96
CA TYR A 79 0.86 6.43 -4.49
C TYR A 79 2.16 5.89 -3.88
N ARG A 80 3.20 6.73 -3.79
CA ARG A 80 4.55 6.31 -3.38
C ARG A 80 4.60 5.52 -2.06
N PRO A 81 3.91 5.92 -0.97
CA PRO A 81 3.84 5.13 0.27
C PRO A 81 3.18 3.77 0.08
N GLU A 82 2.13 3.68 -0.73
CA GLU A 82 1.45 2.40 -1.01
C GLU A 82 2.38 1.45 -1.77
N MET A 83 3.17 1.97 -2.72
CA MET A 83 4.20 1.15 -3.38
C MET A 83 5.24 0.61 -2.39
N ILE A 84 5.68 1.44 -1.44
CA ILE A 84 6.61 1.02 -0.38
C ILE A 84 5.99 -0.08 0.48
N GLU A 85 4.73 0.09 0.88
CA GLU A 85 3.98 -0.91 1.65
C GLU A 85 3.83 -2.22 0.87
N ILE A 86 3.49 -2.17 -0.42
CA ILE A 86 3.39 -3.36 -1.28
C ILE A 86 4.73 -4.11 -1.35
N ILE A 87 5.85 -3.40 -1.53
CA ILE A 87 7.18 -4.03 -1.62
C ILE A 87 7.55 -4.68 -0.29
N ARG A 88 7.26 -4.01 0.85
CA ARG A 88 7.55 -4.56 2.18
C ARG A 88 6.64 -5.73 2.52
N ALA A 89 5.35 -5.66 2.20
CA ALA A 89 4.43 -6.77 2.36
C ALA A 89 4.85 -7.97 1.51
N ALA A 90 5.26 -7.75 0.25
CA ALA A 90 5.79 -8.81 -0.60
C ALA A 90 7.00 -9.50 0.05
N TYR A 91 7.91 -8.73 0.65
CA TYR A 91 9.03 -9.26 1.41
C TYR A 91 8.58 -10.05 2.65
N ASP A 92 7.60 -9.55 3.41
CA ASP A 92 7.02 -10.25 4.57
C ASP A 92 6.35 -11.57 4.17
N HIS A 93 5.87 -11.68 2.92
CA HIS A 93 5.34 -12.90 2.31
C HIS A 93 6.42 -13.77 1.61
N GLY A 94 7.70 -13.44 1.77
CA GLY A 94 8.83 -14.25 1.31
C GLY A 94 9.37 -13.93 -0.08
N VAL A 95 8.90 -12.85 -0.73
CA VAL A 95 9.47 -12.37 -1.99
C VAL A 95 10.83 -11.72 -1.73
N THR A 96 11.88 -12.25 -2.36
CA THR A 96 13.26 -11.75 -2.21
C THR A 96 13.92 -11.44 -3.56
N PHE A 97 13.14 -11.39 -4.64
CA PHE A 97 13.60 -11.05 -5.98
C PHE A 97 12.75 -9.93 -6.56
N PHE A 98 13.37 -8.79 -6.86
CA PHE A 98 12.70 -7.58 -7.31
C PHE A 98 13.23 -7.14 -8.67
N ASP A 99 12.32 -6.83 -9.59
CA ASP A 99 12.64 -6.37 -10.94
C ASP A 99 12.18 -4.92 -11.13
N THR A 100 13.03 -4.08 -11.72
CA THR A 100 12.73 -2.67 -12.06
C THR A 100 13.41 -2.26 -13.37
N ALA A 101 13.31 -1.00 -13.75
CA ALA A 101 14.03 -0.41 -14.88
C ALA A 101 14.05 1.13 -14.76
N GLU A 102 15.06 1.78 -15.36
CA GLU A 102 15.13 3.25 -15.47
C GLU A 102 13.89 3.86 -16.13
N ALA A 103 13.23 3.06 -16.99
CA ALA A 103 12.05 3.42 -17.74
C ALA A 103 10.75 3.38 -16.93
N TYR A 104 10.70 2.69 -15.79
CA TYR A 104 9.45 2.51 -15.05
C TYR A 104 9.21 3.72 -14.16
N GLY A 105 8.15 4.49 -14.45
CA GLY A 105 7.93 5.83 -13.90
C GLY A 105 9.24 6.61 -13.89
N PRO A 106 9.73 7.13 -15.05
CA PRO A 106 11.14 7.37 -15.30
C PRO A 106 12.00 7.73 -14.07
N LEU A 107 12.95 6.84 -13.76
CA LEU A 107 13.87 6.89 -12.61
C LEU A 107 13.24 6.79 -11.21
N GLU A 108 11.92 6.83 -11.09
CA GLU A 108 11.21 6.81 -9.80
C GLU A 108 11.03 5.40 -9.25
N CYS A 109 10.73 4.39 -10.07
CA CYS A 109 10.56 3.03 -9.54
C CYS A 109 11.85 2.48 -8.91
N GLU A 110 13.02 2.84 -9.44
CA GLU A 110 14.32 2.50 -8.83
C GLU A 110 14.53 3.20 -7.48
N ARG A 111 14.14 4.48 -7.36
CA ARG A 111 14.20 5.22 -6.10
C ARG A 111 13.26 4.63 -5.06
N ILE A 112 12.03 4.32 -5.44
CA ILE A 112 11.03 3.69 -4.56
C ILE A 112 11.52 2.32 -4.10
N LEU A 113 12.03 1.50 -5.01
CA LEU A 113 12.58 0.19 -4.65
C LEU A 113 13.74 0.36 -3.66
N GLY A 114 14.68 1.26 -3.92
CA GLY A 114 15.82 1.54 -3.04
C GLY A 114 15.39 1.93 -1.62
N GLU A 115 14.42 2.83 -1.49
CA GLU A 115 13.85 3.25 -0.20
C GLU A 115 13.11 2.10 0.51
N SER A 116 12.37 1.29 -0.25
CA SER A 116 11.56 0.21 0.30
C SER A 116 12.41 -0.87 0.94
N ILE A 117 13.50 -1.26 0.27
CA ILE A 117 14.36 -2.39 0.65
C ILE A 117 15.52 -2.01 1.56
N ALA A 118 15.78 -0.72 1.79
CA ALA A 118 16.91 -0.27 2.61
C ALA A 118 17.05 -1.03 3.95
N PRO A 119 15.97 -1.36 4.69
CA PRO A 119 16.08 -2.12 5.94
C PRO A 119 16.50 -3.60 5.78
N PHE A 120 16.42 -4.16 4.58
CA PHE A 120 16.68 -5.58 4.30
C PHE A 120 17.45 -5.81 2.98
N ARG A 121 18.26 -4.84 2.57
CA ARG A 121 18.95 -4.83 1.27
C ARG A 121 19.80 -6.08 1.04
N ASP A 122 20.47 -6.59 2.07
CA ASP A 122 21.36 -7.75 1.96
C ASP A 122 20.63 -9.08 1.77
N LYS A 123 19.30 -9.08 1.89
CA LYS A 123 18.45 -10.28 1.80
C LYS A 123 17.73 -10.41 0.46
N VAL A 124 17.98 -9.49 -0.49
CA VAL A 124 17.23 -9.42 -1.74
C VAL A 124 18.14 -9.39 -2.96
N VAL A 125 17.63 -9.95 -4.06
CA VAL A 125 18.21 -9.88 -5.40
C VAL A 125 17.44 -8.83 -6.20
N ILE A 126 18.15 -8.00 -6.94
CA ILE A 126 17.57 -6.91 -7.74
C ILE A 126 17.99 -7.09 -9.20
N THR A 127 17.04 -6.93 -10.11
CA THR A 127 17.31 -6.71 -11.54
C THR A 127 16.85 -5.32 -11.95
N SER A 128 17.69 -4.63 -12.71
CA SER A 128 17.32 -3.40 -13.41
C SER A 128 17.69 -3.50 -14.89
N LYS A 129 17.19 -2.56 -15.68
CA LYS A 129 17.31 -2.52 -17.14
C LYS A 129 17.59 -1.09 -17.56
N PHE A 130 18.39 -0.94 -18.61
CA PHE A 130 18.77 0.34 -19.20
C PHE A 130 18.69 0.27 -20.74
N GLY A 131 18.73 1.43 -21.39
CA GLY A 131 18.78 1.57 -22.84
C GLY A 131 17.89 2.68 -23.42
N TRP A 132 17.26 3.50 -22.58
CA TRP A 132 16.44 4.63 -23.01
C TRP A 132 17.21 5.95 -22.86
N ASN A 133 17.01 6.87 -23.80
CA ASN A 133 17.52 8.23 -23.67
C ASN A 133 16.62 9.04 -22.72
N ILE A 134 16.70 8.75 -21.43
CA ILE A 134 15.91 9.45 -20.40
C ILE A 134 16.72 10.62 -19.85
N ASP A 135 16.13 11.82 -19.87
CA ASP A 135 16.69 12.97 -19.18
C ASP A 135 16.74 12.69 -17.66
N PRO A 136 17.92 12.79 -17.01
CA PRO A 136 18.08 12.44 -15.60
C PRO A 136 17.36 13.38 -14.62
N GLU A 137 17.05 14.60 -15.05
CA GLU A 137 16.37 15.62 -14.24
C GLU A 137 14.87 15.64 -14.55
N ALA A 138 14.50 15.66 -15.82
CA ALA A 138 13.12 15.81 -16.27
C ALA A 138 12.37 14.48 -16.45
N GLY A 139 13.07 13.34 -16.52
CA GLY A 139 12.46 12.02 -16.76
C GLY A 139 11.80 11.88 -18.14
N GLN A 140 12.12 12.78 -19.07
CA GLN A 140 11.60 12.81 -20.44
C GLN A 140 12.42 11.89 -21.34
N ARG A 141 11.82 11.36 -22.40
CA ARG A 141 12.46 10.48 -23.39
C ARG A 141 12.47 11.11 -24.77
#